data_AF-A0A7W8KN50-F1
#
_entry.id   AF-A0A7W8KN50-F1
#
_cell.length_a   1.000
_cell.length_b   1.000
_cell.length_c   1.000
_cell.angle_alpha   90.00
_cell.angle_beta   90.00
_cell.angle_gamma   90.00
#
_symmetry.space_group_name_H-M   'P 1'
#
loop_
_entity.id
_entity.type
_entity.pdbx_description
1 polymer ?
#
loop_
_entity_poly.entity_id
_entity_poly.type
_entity_poly.pdbx_seq_one_letter_code
_entity_poly.pdbx_strand_id
1 'polypeptide(L)'
;MIRFPHPTAGGRSLEVDFFRGVVLLMIVVDHISGSMLGQFTLQRFAIFDATEVFVFLAGYATAAAYTAIAAEKGDGAARWRFLRRGWQLYRSFLLTVALMLAMGLLFTA
;
A
#
# COMPACT_ATOMS: atom_id res chain seq x y z
N MET A 1 35.02 0.56 2.70
CA MET A 1 34.31 1.79 2.28
C MET A 1 33.36 1.41 1.16
N ILE A 2 32.15 0.94 1.50
CA ILE A 2 31.17 0.45 0.53
C ILE A 2 30.40 1.67 0.01
N ARG A 3 30.66 2.05 -1.23
CA ARG A 3 29.96 3.12 -1.93
C ARG A 3 28.60 2.57 -2.36
N PHE A 4 27.54 2.88 -1.61
CA PHE A 4 26.18 2.61 -2.05
C PHE A 4 25.93 3.36 -3.36
N PRO A 5 25.38 2.71 -4.40
CA PRO A 5 24.96 3.39 -5.61
C PRO A 5 24.01 4.53 -5.26
N HIS A 6 24.33 5.75 -5.70
CA HIS A 6 23.37 6.85 -5.60
C HIS A 6 22.24 6.58 -6.61
N PRO A 7 20.96 6.68 -6.20
CA PRO A 7 19.83 6.59 -7.11
C PRO A 7 19.99 7.67 -8.19
N THR A 8 20.22 7.28 -9.43
CA THR A 8 20.31 8.20 -10.57
C THR A 8 18.92 8.75 -10.87
N ALA A 9 18.79 10.08 -10.76
CA ALA A 9 17.70 10.92 -11.26
C ALA A 9 16.26 10.38 -11.08
N GLY A 10 15.63 10.65 -9.93
CA GLY A 10 14.16 10.53 -9.79
C GLY A 10 13.63 9.51 -8.77
N GLY A 11 14.33 9.30 -7.64
CA GLY A 11 13.74 8.98 -6.33
C GLY A 11 12.63 7.92 -6.25
N ARG A 12 12.81 6.74 -6.84
CA ARG A 12 11.87 5.61 -6.67
C ARG A 12 12.64 4.31 -6.45
N SER A 13 12.43 3.66 -5.32
CA SER A 13 13.06 2.38 -4.96
C SER A 13 12.39 1.23 -5.71
N LEU A 14 13.01 0.78 -6.80
CA LEU A 14 12.51 -0.29 -7.67
C LEU A 14 12.26 -1.61 -6.92
N GLU A 15 13.11 -1.90 -5.94
CA GLU A 15 13.02 -3.10 -5.09
C GLU A 15 11.71 -3.12 -4.31
N VAL A 16 11.37 -2.00 -3.67
CA VAL A 16 10.12 -1.83 -2.90
C VAL A 16 8.90 -1.97 -3.80
N ASP A 17 8.96 -1.42 -5.01
CA ASP A 17 7.86 -1.55 -5.97
C ASP A 17 7.68 -2.99 -6.47
N PHE A 18 8.78 -3.71 -6.68
CA PHE A 18 8.76 -5.13 -7.07
C PHE A 18 8.16 -5.99 -5.96
N PHE A 19 8.65 -5.87 -4.72
CA PHE A 19 8.12 -6.60 -3.57
C PHE A 19 6.65 -6.27 -3.33
N ARG A 20 6.24 -5.00 -3.54
CA ARG A 20 4.84 -4.59 -3.39
C ARG A 20 3.94 -5.26 -4.41
N GLY A 21 4.41 -5.44 -5.65
CA GLY A 21 3.70 -6.16 -6.69
C GLY A 21 3.54 -7.65 -6.38
N VAL A 22 4.62 -8.31 -5.94
CA VAL A 22 4.59 -9.72 -5.54
C VAL A 22 3.62 -9.95 -4.38
N VAL A 23 3.66 -9.08 -3.37
CA VAL A 23 2.76 -9.18 -2.22
C VAL A 23 1.29 -8.97 -2.62
N LEU A 24 1.02 -8.02 -3.53
CA LEU A 24 -0.34 -7.79 -4.02
C LEU A 24 -0.88 -9.02 -4.76
N LEU A 25 -0.04 -9.71 -5.54
CA LEU A 25 -0.41 -10.98 -6.19
C LEU A 25 -0.75 -12.05 -5.15
N MET A 26 0.06 -12.15 -4.08
CA MET A 26 -0.19 -13.11 -2.99
C MET A 26 -1.51 -12.83 -2.27
N ILE A 27 -1.86 -11.56 -2.00
CA ILE A 27 -3.15 -11.19 -1.39
C ILE A 27 -4.32 -11.58 -2.29
N VAL A 28 -4.23 -11.30 -3.61
CA VAL A 28 -5.30 -11.65 -4.55
C VAL A 28 -5.50 -13.16 -4.61
N VAL A 29 -4.41 -13.92 -4.66
CA VAL A 29 -4.45 -15.38 -4.66
C VAL A 29 -5.05 -15.93 -3.36
N ASP A 30 -4.70 -15.35 -2.22
CA ASP A 30 -5.24 -15.71 -0.90
C ASP A 30 -6.75 -15.42 -0.78
N HIS A 31 -7.20 -14.30 -1.35
CA HIS A 31 -8.60 -13.89 -1.29
C HIS A 31 -9.54 -14.62 -2.29
N ILE A 32 -8.99 -15.29 -3.32
CA ILE A 32 -9.77 -16.14 -4.23
C ILE A 32 -9.94 -17.53 -3.59
N SER A 33 -10.78 -17.59 -2.56
CA SER A 33 -11.13 -18.83 -1.87
C SER A 33 -12.11 -19.65 -2.72
N GLY A 34 -11.60 -20.53 -3.60
CA GLY A 34 -12.45 -21.47 -4.35
C GLY A 34 -11.87 -22.16 -5.60
N SER A 35 -10.66 -21.82 -6.06
CA SER A 35 -10.02 -22.55 -7.17
C SER A 35 -9.16 -23.72 -6.65
N MET A 36 -8.97 -24.79 -7.45
CA MET A 36 -8.09 -25.94 -7.15
C MET A 36 -6.66 -25.56 -6.68
N LEU A 37 -6.26 -24.30 -6.81
CA LEU A 37 -5.00 -23.74 -6.29
C LEU A 37 -5.01 -23.50 -4.77
N GLY A 38 -6.17 -23.46 -4.09
CA GLY A 38 -6.29 -23.36 -2.63
C GLY A 38 -5.72 -24.57 -1.87
N GLN A 39 -5.48 -25.69 -2.56
CA GLN A 39 -4.87 -26.88 -1.96
C GLN A 39 -3.33 -26.89 -2.09
N PHE A 40 -2.77 -25.95 -2.85
CA PHE A 40 -1.32 -25.85 -3.12
C PHE A 40 -0.71 -24.50 -2.72
N THR A 41 -1.49 -23.58 -2.14
CA THR A 41 -1.05 -22.22 -1.84
C THR A 41 -0.49 -22.08 -0.42
N LEU A 42 0.46 -21.16 -0.31
CA LEU A 42 1.34 -20.82 0.82
C LEU A 42 0.72 -20.72 2.22
N GLN A 43 -0.61 -20.79 2.37
CA GLN A 43 -1.30 -20.66 3.65
C GLN A 43 -1.03 -21.82 4.64
N ARG A 44 -0.49 -22.94 4.14
CA ARG A 44 0.07 -24.03 4.98
C ARG A 44 1.56 -23.85 5.33
N PHE A 45 2.27 -22.92 4.69
CA PHE A 45 3.74 -22.79 4.77
C PHE A 45 4.24 -21.44 5.30
N ALA A 46 3.38 -20.42 5.43
CA ALA A 46 3.78 -19.09 5.86
C ALA A 46 3.37 -18.83 7.32
N ILE A 47 4.35 -18.48 8.16
CA ILE A 47 4.14 -18.04 9.55
C ILE A 47 3.60 -16.59 9.61
N PHE A 48 3.74 -15.84 8.51
CA PHE A 48 3.34 -14.44 8.35
C PHE A 48 2.37 -14.29 7.17
N ASP A 49 1.35 -13.45 7.34
CA ASP A 49 0.33 -13.20 6.32
C ASP A 49 0.85 -12.23 5.23
N ALA A 50 0.39 -12.40 3.99
CA ALA A 50 0.74 -11.51 2.88
C ALA A 50 0.29 -10.07 3.16
N THR A 51 -0.77 -9.88 3.95
CA THR A 51 -1.23 -8.56 4.37
C THR A 51 -0.23 -7.84 5.28
N GLU A 52 0.45 -8.55 6.19
CA GLU A 52 1.43 -7.96 7.11
C GLU A 52 2.65 -7.42 6.36
N VAL A 53 3.15 -8.19 5.39
CA VAL A 53 4.27 -7.77 4.54
C VAL A 53 3.88 -6.56 3.69
N PHE A 54 2.64 -6.52 3.18
CA PHE A 54 2.13 -5.37 2.42
C PHE A 54 2.12 -4.08 3.24
N VAL A 55 1.59 -4.17 4.47
CA VAL A 55 1.51 -3.04 5.40
C VAL A 55 2.90 -2.55 5.78
N PHE A 56 3.83 -3.47 6.08
CA PHE A 56 5.22 -3.12 6.38
C PHE A 56 5.88 -2.36 5.22
N LEU A 57 5.73 -2.86 4.00
CA LEU A 57 6.34 -2.25 2.81
C LEU A 57 5.73 -0.89 2.48
N ALA A 58 4.42 -0.73 2.67
CA ALA A 58 3.75 0.57 2.56
C ALA A 58 4.26 1.58 3.60
N GLY A 59 4.49 1.13 4.84
CA GLY A 59 5.09 1.92 5.89
C GLY A 59 6.51 2.38 5.56
N TYR A 60 7.36 1.45 5.10
CA TYR A 60 8.73 1.74 4.67
C TYR A 60 8.77 2.77 3.53
N ALA A 61 7.97 2.57 2.48
CA ALA A 61 7.90 3.50 1.34
C ALA A 61 7.43 4.90 1.76
N THR A 62 6.46 4.96 2.68
CA THR A 62 5.96 6.21 3.24
C THR A 62 7.04 6.90 4.06
N ALA A 63 7.70 6.20 4.98
CA ALA A 63 8.79 6.74 5.77
C ALA A 63 9.90 7.31 4.87
N ALA A 64 10.37 6.54 3.89
CA ALA A 64 11.40 6.98 2.94
C ALA A 64 10.99 8.23 2.14
N ALA A 65 9.73 8.32 1.70
CA ALA A 65 9.25 9.49 0.97
C ALA A 65 9.13 10.74 1.87
N TYR A 66 8.62 10.59 3.09
CA TYR A 66 8.41 11.74 3.99
C TYR A 66 9.68 12.20 4.69
N THR A 67 10.66 11.32 4.94
CA THR A 67 11.99 11.74 5.44
C THR A 67 12.74 12.54 4.39
N ALA A 68 12.66 12.16 3.11
CA ALA A 68 13.21 12.95 2.01
C ALA A 68 12.55 14.35 1.93
N ILE A 69 11.22 14.42 2.06
CA ILE A 69 10.49 15.69 2.05
C ILE A 69 10.82 16.54 3.29
N ALA A 70 10.96 15.93 4.46
CA ALA A 70 11.34 16.60 5.69
C ALA A 70 12.75 17.19 5.60
N ALA A 71 13.70 16.45 5.00
CA ALA A 71 15.06 16.93 4.76
C ALA A 71 15.10 18.15 3.81
N GLU A 72 14.23 18.21 2.80
CA GLU A 72 14.20 19.32 1.83
C GLU A 72 13.37 20.54 2.29
N LYS A 73 12.26 20.32 2.99
CA LYS A 73 11.22 21.35 3.24
C LYS A 73 10.84 21.53 4.71
N GLY A 74 11.49 20.80 5.60
CA GLY A 74 11.23 20.79 7.03
C GLY A 74 10.04 19.93 7.44
N ASP A 75 10.02 19.54 8.72
CA ASP A 75 9.07 18.60 9.29
C ASP A 75 7.61 19.07 9.18
N GLY A 76 7.38 20.38 9.29
CA GLY A 76 6.03 20.97 9.18
C GLY A 76 5.42 20.79 7.79
N ALA A 77 6.22 20.98 6.72
CA ALA A 77 5.77 20.80 5.36
C ALA A 77 5.49 19.32 5.02
N ALA A 78 6.31 18.40 5.54
CA ALA A 78 6.10 16.96 5.41
C ALA A 78 4.79 16.53 6.08
N ARG A 79 4.54 16.96 7.32
CA ARG A 79 3.31 16.65 8.07
C ARG A 79 2.05 17.18 7.39
N TRP A 80 2.09 18.44 6.93
CA TRP A 80 0.94 19.04 6.24
C TRP A 80 0.60 18.31 4.94
N ARG A 81 1.63 17.94 4.16
CA ARG A 81 1.44 17.15 2.94
C ARG A 81 0.85 15.77 3.23
N PHE A 82 1.31 15.12 4.31
CA PHE A 82 0.76 13.84 4.76
C PHE A 82 -0.73 13.94 5.10
N LEU A 83 -1.10 14.92 5.94
CA LEU A 83 -2.49 15.14 6.35
C LEU A 83 -3.39 15.47 5.16
N ARG A 84 -2.94 16.35 4.26
CA ARG A 84 -3.71 16.70 3.06
C ARG A 84 -3.97 15.49 2.16
N ARG A 85 -2.96 14.63 1.99
CA ARG A 85 -3.08 13.40 1.20
C ARG A 85 -4.01 12.39 1.88
N GLY A 86 -3.87 12.19 3.19
CA GLY A 86 -4.77 11.34 3.97
C GLY A 86 -6.22 11.83 3.90
N TRP A 87 -6.43 13.14 4.01
CA TRP A 87 -7.76 13.76 3.90
C TRP A 87 -8.40 13.54 2.52
N GLN A 88 -7.63 13.68 1.44
CA GLN A 88 -8.12 13.41 0.08
C GLN A 88 -8.57 11.95 -0.06
N LEU A 89 -7.75 11.00 0.42
CA LEU A 89 -8.06 9.58 0.34
C LEU A 89 -9.29 9.23 1.19
N TYR A 90 -9.42 9.81 2.38
CA TYR A 90 -10.56 9.60 3.26
C TYR A 90 -11.86 10.14 2.65
N ARG A 91 -11.82 11.34 2.03
CA ARG A 91 -12.97 11.90 1.31
C ARG A 91 -13.40 11.03 0.14
N SER A 92 -12.45 10.53 -0.66
CA SER A 92 -12.79 9.62 -1.76
C SER A 92 -13.37 8.31 -1.25
N PHE A 93 -12.83 7.76 -0.17
CA PHE A 93 -13.36 6.53 0.44
C PHE A 93 -14.79 6.71 0.94
N LEU A 94 -15.05 7.79 1.69
CA LEU A 94 -16.39 8.09 2.21
C LEU A 94 -17.41 8.29 1.08
N LEU A 95 -17.01 8.97 0.00
CA LEU A 95 -17.84 9.12 -1.20
C LEU A 95 -18.17 7.76 -1.83
N THR A 96 -17.17 6.90 -2.03
CA THR A 96 -17.38 5.56 -2.60
C THR A 96 -18.30 4.71 -1.73
N VAL A 97 -18.12 4.73 -0.41
CA VAL A 97 -19.01 4.01 0.53
C VAL A 97 -20.43 4.56 0.48
N ALA A 98 -20.60 5.88 0.47
CA ALA A 98 -21.92 6.51 0.37
C ALA A 98 -22.63 6.15 -0.94
N LEU A 99 -21.92 6.17 -2.06
CA LEU A 99 -22.46 5.74 -3.36
C LEU A 99 -22.83 4.26 -3.36
N MET A 100 -21.99 3.39 -2.79
CA MET A 100 -22.28 1.95 -2.69
C MET A 100 -23.53 1.68 -1.85
N LEU A 101 -23.68 2.37 -0.72
CA LEU A 101 -24.86 2.25 0.14
C LEU A 101 -26.13 2.82 -0.53
N ALA A 102 -26.03 3.97 -1.19
CA ALA A 102 -27.15 4.56 -1.92
C ALA A 102 -27.65 3.64 -3.05
N MET A 103 -26.71 3.05 -3.80
CA MET A 103 -27.02 2.08 -4.86
C MET A 103 -27.66 0.81 -4.29
N GLY A 104 -27.13 0.31 -3.17
CA GLY A 104 -27.71 -0.84 -2.46
C GLY A 104 -29.14 -0.58 -1.99
N LEU A 105 -29.38 0.57 -1.36
CA LEU A 105 -30.71 0.99 -0.89
C LEU A 105 -31.70 1.15 -2.05
N LEU A 106 -31.26 1.74 -3.16
CA LEU A 106 -32.07 1.89 -4.37
C LEU A 106 -32.47 0.52 -4.97
N PHE A 107 -31.58 -0.48 -4.92
CA PHE A 107 -31.87 -1.81 -5.45
C PHE A 107 -32.80 -2.62 -4.54
N THR A 108 -32.83 -2.31 -3.24
CA THR A 108 -33.70 -2.98 -2.26
C THR A 108 -35.06 -2.33 -2.06
N ALA A 109 -35.25 -1.08 -2.52
CA ALA A 109 -36.49 -0.32 -2.44
C ALA A 109 -37.35 -0.53 -3.69
#